data_AF-A0AAP3YJ02-F1
#
_entry.id   AF-A0AAP3YJ02-F1
#
_cell.length_a   1.000
_cell.length_b   1.000
_cell.length_c   1.000
_cell.angle_alpha   90.00
_cell.angle_beta   90.00
_cell.angle_gamma   90.00
#
_symmetry.space_group_name_H-M   'P 1'
#
loop_
_entity.id
_entity.type
_entity.pdbx_description
1 polymer ?
#
loop_
_entity_poly.entity_id
_entity_poly.type
_entity_poly.pdbx_seq_one_letter_code
_entity_poly.pdbx_strand_id
1 'polypeptide(L)'
;QLRAKCQRLMAMRRESNQRMADFAVADVSLFWLLNALHSAEPVLSDFLRYPAVHPELVWRELARLAGALLKFSLEHNVSAVPPYVHESPSTVFPPLFSLLSELLEASLPSRVIALELGSLPGNRWKADLHDPRLREEADFYLSVRSSLP
;
A
#
# COMPACT_ATOMS: atom_id res chain seq x y z
N GLN A 1 -0.91 8.25 -9.62
CA GLN A 1 -0.95 7.03 -8.78
C GLN A 1 -1.02 7.36 -7.29
N LEU A 2 -0.11 8.17 -6.74
CA LEU A 2 -0.11 8.55 -5.30
C LEU A 2 -1.45 9.11 -4.80
N ARG A 3 -2.03 10.12 -5.47
CA ARG A 3 -3.33 10.72 -5.09
C ARG A 3 -4.48 9.71 -5.07
N ALA A 4 -4.55 8.84 -6.07
CA ALA A 4 -5.55 7.77 -6.12
C ALA A 4 -5.39 6.78 -4.95
N LYS A 5 -4.14 6.49 -4.57
CA LYS A 5 -3.81 5.68 -3.40
C LYS A 5 -4.27 6.34 -2.09
N CYS A 6 -3.96 7.62 -1.90
CA CYS A 6 -4.41 8.39 -0.74
C CYS A 6 -5.94 8.40 -0.63
N GLN A 7 -6.65 8.63 -1.74
CA GLN A 7 -8.11 8.63 -1.77
C GLN A 7 -8.69 7.27 -1.37
N ARG A 8 -8.12 6.17 -1.88
CA ARG A 8 -8.53 4.81 -1.51
C ARG A 8 -8.31 4.52 -0.02
N LEU A 9 -7.15 4.90 0.53
CA LEU A 9 -6.86 4.73 1.95
C LEU A 9 -7.76 5.60 2.85
N MET A 10 -8.08 6.82 2.42
CA MET A 10 -9.03 7.69 3.12
C MET A 10 -10.46 7.15 3.09
N ALA A 11 -10.88 6.51 2.00
CA ALA A 11 -12.17 5.82 1.92
C ALA A 11 -12.22 4.66 2.93
N MET A 12 -11.17 3.85 3.00
CA MET A 12 -11.04 2.77 4.00
C MET A 12 -11.06 3.31 5.44
N ARG A 13 -10.44 4.47 5.69
CA ARG A 13 -10.50 5.15 6.99
C ARG A 13 -11.91 5.64 7.34
N ARG A 14 -12.65 6.20 6.37
CA ARG A 14 -14.03 6.68 6.60
C ARG A 14 -14.99 5.54 6.94
N GLU A 15 -14.84 4.38 6.32
CA GLU A 15 -15.61 3.18 6.66
C GLU A 15 -15.29 2.65 8.07
N SER A 16 -14.02 2.75 8.50
CA SER A 16 -13.63 2.42 9.89
C SER A 16 -14.22 3.37 10.95
N ASN A 17 -14.51 4.62 10.59
CA ASN A 17 -14.64 5.71 11.56
C ASN A 17 -16.03 5.90 12.20
N GLN A 18 -16.85 4.85 12.32
CA GLN A 18 -18.01 4.88 13.22
C GLN A 18 -17.61 4.77 14.71
N ARG A 19 -16.37 4.35 15.03
CA ARG A 19 -15.82 4.36 16.39
C ARG A 19 -14.46 5.05 16.40
N MET A 20 -14.46 6.31 16.84
CA MET A 20 -13.30 7.20 16.82
C MET A 20 -12.20 6.84 17.85
N ALA A 21 -12.29 5.69 18.53
CA ALA A 21 -11.45 5.37 19.69
C ALA A 21 -10.89 3.95 19.75
N ASP A 22 -11.28 3.03 18.86
CA ASP A 22 -10.73 1.67 18.84
C ASP A 22 -9.65 1.58 17.78
N PHE A 23 -8.45 2.09 18.09
CA PHE A 23 -7.26 1.70 17.35
C PHE A 23 -6.99 0.22 17.65
N ALA A 24 -7.68 -0.67 16.95
CA ALA A 24 -7.26 -2.06 16.89
C ALA A 24 -5.82 -2.06 16.34
N VAL A 25 -4.93 -2.83 16.96
CA VAL A 25 -3.50 -2.91 16.62
C VAL A 25 -3.25 -3.17 15.12
N ALA A 26 -4.24 -3.69 14.40
CA ALA A 26 -4.27 -3.84 12.94
C ALA A 26 -4.24 -2.52 12.13
N ASP A 27 -4.65 -1.38 12.69
CA ASP A 27 -4.74 -0.09 11.99
C ASP A 27 -3.47 0.77 12.07
N VAL A 28 -2.46 0.35 12.86
CA VAL A 28 -1.20 1.12 13.03
C VAL A 28 -0.45 1.20 11.69
N SER A 29 -0.42 0.12 10.91
CA SER A 29 0.20 0.12 9.58
C SER A 29 -0.51 1.06 8.61
N LEU A 30 -1.85 1.07 8.63
CA LEU A 30 -2.67 1.97 7.82
C LEU A 30 -2.41 3.44 8.19
N PHE A 31 -2.32 3.75 9.49
CA PHE A 31 -1.99 5.08 9.98
C PHE A 31 -0.63 5.57 9.48
N TRP A 32 0.42 4.75 9.62
CA TRP A 32 1.77 5.12 9.18
C TRP A 32 1.87 5.26 7.66
N LEU A 33 1.17 4.42 6.90
CA LEU A 33 1.09 4.54 5.44
C LEU A 33 0.41 5.84 5.03
N LEU A 34 -0.75 6.16 5.62
CA LEU A 34 -1.46 7.43 5.40
C LEU A 34 -0.58 8.62 5.78
N ASN A 35 0.12 8.55 6.90
CA ASN A 35 1.03 9.61 7.35
C ASN A 35 2.16 9.84 6.34
N ALA A 36 2.81 8.77 5.85
CA ALA A 36 3.88 8.86 4.87
C ALA A 36 3.40 9.50 3.56
N LEU A 37 2.23 9.08 3.07
CA LEU A 37 1.68 9.58 1.82
C LEU A 37 1.19 11.03 1.92
N HIS A 38 0.44 11.37 2.97
CA HIS A 38 -0.05 12.74 3.16
C HIS A 38 1.07 13.73 3.42
N SER A 39 2.13 13.32 4.10
CA SER A 39 3.29 14.21 4.32
C SER A 39 4.04 14.49 3.02
N ALA A 40 4.09 13.52 2.09
CA ALA A 40 4.79 13.67 0.82
C ALA A 40 3.96 14.39 -0.26
N GLU A 41 2.63 14.25 -0.26
CA GLU A 41 1.74 14.82 -1.28
C GLU A 41 1.90 16.33 -1.54
N PRO A 42 1.90 17.22 -0.53
CA PRO A 42 2.01 18.66 -0.78
C PRO A 42 3.38 19.04 -1.33
N VAL A 43 4.45 18.40 -0.84
CA VAL A 43 5.83 18.65 -1.27
C VAL A 43 6.03 18.20 -2.73
N LEU A 44 5.57 16.99 -3.07
CA LEU A 44 5.64 16.49 -4.44
C LEU A 44 4.75 17.29 -5.39
N SER A 45 3.58 17.76 -4.93
CA SER A 45 2.72 18.64 -5.72
C SER A 45 3.38 19.99 -5.99
N ASP A 46 4.18 20.50 -5.07
CA ASP A 46 4.92 21.76 -5.25
C ASP A 46 6.02 21.60 -6.31
N PHE A 47 6.79 20.51 -6.28
CA PHE A 47 7.79 20.21 -7.32
C PHE A 47 7.18 20.05 -8.72
N LEU A 48 5.97 19.49 -8.82
CA LEU A 48 5.26 19.41 -10.10
C LEU A 48 4.76 20.78 -10.59
N ARG A 49 4.40 21.66 -9.66
CA ARG A 49 3.94 23.02 -9.98
C ARG A 49 5.10 23.94 -10.35
N TYR A 50 6.24 23.78 -9.70
CA TYR A 50 7.46 24.55 -9.92
C TYR A 50 8.64 23.62 -10.21
N PRO A 51 8.80 23.16 -11.47
CA PRO A 51 9.80 22.14 -11.82
C PRO A 51 11.24 22.64 -11.83
N ALA A 52 11.48 23.94 -11.66
CA ALA A 52 12.81 24.56 -11.62
C ALA A 52 13.49 24.37 -10.24
N VAL A 53 13.57 23.12 -9.79
CA VAL A 53 14.20 22.73 -8.52
C VAL A 53 15.41 21.85 -8.77
N HIS A 54 16.40 21.93 -7.87
CA HIS A 54 17.59 21.09 -7.98
C HIS A 54 17.21 19.60 -7.80
N PRO A 55 17.68 18.69 -8.68
CA PRO A 55 17.26 17.28 -8.68
C PRO A 55 17.57 16.56 -7.37
N GLU A 56 18.61 16.97 -6.63
CA GLU A 56 18.91 16.41 -5.32
C GLU A 56 17.76 16.59 -4.31
N LEU A 57 17.04 17.72 -4.36
CA LEU A 57 15.91 17.98 -3.47
C LEU A 57 14.78 16.98 -3.72
N VAL A 58 14.51 16.72 -5.01
CA VAL A 58 13.52 15.73 -5.42
C VAL A 58 13.94 14.33 -4.96
N TRP A 59 15.21 13.96 -5.17
CA TRP A 59 15.74 12.67 -4.71
C TRP A 59 15.62 12.49 -3.20
N ARG A 60 15.95 13.51 -2.40
CA ARG A 60 15.86 13.46 -0.93
C ARG A 60 14.44 13.15 -0.45
N GLU A 61 13.43 13.80 -1.03
CA GLU A 61 12.03 13.58 -0.64
C GLU A 61 11.49 12.23 -1.15
N LEU A 62 11.90 11.79 -2.33
CA LEU A 62 11.55 10.46 -2.84
C LEU A 62 12.21 9.34 -2.02
N ALA A 63 13.48 9.49 -1.63
CA ALA A 63 14.19 8.55 -0.78
C ALA A 63 13.58 8.49 0.62
N ARG A 64 13.17 9.63 1.19
CA ARG A 64 12.44 9.70 2.46
C ARG A 64 11.13 8.91 2.37
N LEU A 65 10.36 9.11 1.30
CA LEU A 65 9.11 8.37 1.08
C LEU A 65 9.37 6.87 0.91
N ALA A 66 10.36 6.47 0.12
CA ALA A 66 10.73 5.07 -0.06
C ALA A 66 11.11 4.41 1.28
N GLY A 67 11.93 5.09 2.10
CA GLY A 67 12.29 4.61 3.44
C GLY A 67 11.10 4.49 4.39
N ALA A 68 10.09 5.35 4.27
CA ALA A 68 8.86 5.24 5.03
C ALA A 68 8.01 4.03 4.60
N LEU A 69 7.94 3.75 3.28
CA LEU A 69 7.18 2.64 2.72
C LEU A 69 7.85 1.28 2.91
N LEU A 70 9.19 1.23 2.92
CA LEU A 70 9.97 0.00 3.14
C LEU A 70 9.68 -0.67 4.48
N LYS A 71 9.20 0.07 5.49
CA LYS A 71 8.76 -0.48 6.79
C LYS A 71 7.63 -1.51 6.66
N PHE A 72 6.90 -1.48 5.54
CA PHE A 72 5.78 -2.38 5.24
C PHE A 72 6.13 -3.45 4.21
N SER A 73 7.36 -3.43 3.67
CA SER A 73 7.82 -4.39 2.68
C SER A 73 8.58 -5.53 3.36
N LEU A 74 8.26 -6.77 2.96
CA LEU A 74 9.04 -7.96 3.35
C LEU A 74 10.02 -8.38 2.25
N GLU A 75 9.84 -7.87 1.03
CA GLU A 75 10.61 -8.25 -0.15
C GLU A 75 11.81 -7.32 -0.38
N HIS A 76 11.73 -6.08 0.10
CA HIS A 76 12.71 -5.04 -0.18
C HIS A 76 13.39 -4.55 1.10
N ASN A 77 14.70 -4.35 1.02
CA ASN A 77 15.53 -3.83 2.11
C ASN A 77 15.89 -2.35 1.89
N VAL A 78 16.42 -1.69 2.93
CA VAL A 78 16.88 -0.30 2.87
C VAL A 78 17.92 -0.06 1.77
N SER A 79 18.73 -1.07 1.43
CA SER A 79 19.70 -1.04 0.34
C SER A 79 19.08 -0.94 -1.06
N ALA A 80 17.77 -1.16 -1.20
CA ALA A 80 17.07 -1.02 -2.47
C ALA A 80 16.96 0.45 -2.94
N VAL A 81 17.12 1.42 -2.04
CA VAL A 81 17.08 2.85 -2.40
C VAL A 81 18.41 3.22 -3.08
N PRO A 82 18.40 3.60 -4.37
CA PRO A 82 19.63 3.92 -5.10
C PRO A 82 20.28 5.21 -4.56
N PRO A 83 21.62 5.24 -4.39
CA PRO A 83 22.32 6.44 -3.96
C PRO A 83 22.22 7.55 -5.01
N TYR A 84 22.25 8.80 -4.55
CA TYR A 84 22.22 9.95 -5.45
C TYR A 84 23.52 10.07 -6.24
N VAL A 85 23.41 10.11 -7.57
CA VAL A 85 24.51 10.36 -8.51
C VAL A 85 24.16 11.58 -9.34
N HIS A 86 24.73 12.74 -8.98
CA HIS A 86 24.42 14.02 -9.63
C HIS A 86 24.78 14.05 -11.11
N GLU A 87 25.88 13.37 -11.49
CA GLU A 87 26.38 13.29 -12.86
C GLU A 87 25.51 12.43 -13.79
N SER A 88 24.64 11.58 -13.23
CA SER A 88 23.85 10.62 -14.01
C SER A 88 22.48 10.39 -13.37
N PRO A 89 21.58 11.39 -13.38
CA PRO A 89 20.24 11.26 -12.81
C PRO A 89 19.41 10.16 -13.51
N SER A 90 19.72 9.84 -14.78
CA SER A 90 19.07 8.78 -15.55
C SER A 90 19.27 7.38 -14.96
N THR A 91 20.31 7.16 -14.16
CA THR A 91 20.55 5.85 -13.51
C THR A 91 19.94 5.78 -12.11
N VAL A 92 19.51 6.92 -11.54
CA VAL A 92 19.03 7.03 -10.16
C VAL A 92 17.51 7.10 -10.08
N PHE A 93 16.89 7.98 -10.87
CA PHE A 93 15.45 8.23 -10.77
C PHE A 93 14.58 7.10 -11.29
N PRO A 94 14.86 6.48 -12.46
CA PRO A 94 14.05 5.37 -12.95
C PRO A 94 13.94 4.18 -11.98
N PRO A 95 15.04 3.63 -11.41
CA PRO A 95 14.91 2.55 -10.44
C PRO A 95 14.22 2.99 -9.14
N LEU A 96 14.42 4.24 -8.70
CA LEU A 96 13.70 4.78 -7.54
C LEU A 96 12.19 4.88 -7.79
N PHE A 97 11.76 5.26 -8.99
CA PHE A 97 10.35 5.32 -9.36
C PHE A 97 9.72 3.92 -9.46
N SER A 98 10.44 2.94 -10.02
CA SER A 98 9.97 1.55 -10.04
C SER A 98 9.81 1.01 -8.62
N LEU A 99 10.81 1.17 -7.77
CA LEU A 99 10.75 0.77 -6.36
C LEU A 99 9.58 1.42 -5.63
N LEU A 100 9.37 2.73 -5.79
CA LEU A 100 8.24 3.43 -5.19
C LEU A 100 6.89 2.90 -5.69
N SER A 101 6.79 2.55 -6.98
CA SER A 101 5.57 2.00 -7.56
C SER A 101 5.25 0.63 -6.96
N GLU A 102 6.25 -0.25 -6.87
CA GLU A 102 6.15 -1.58 -6.26
C GLU A 102 5.80 -1.48 -4.77
N LEU A 103 6.52 -0.64 -4.02
CA LEU A 103 6.25 -0.41 -2.59
C LEU A 103 4.86 0.16 -2.36
N LEU A 104 4.41 1.09 -3.21
CA LEU A 104 3.05 1.57 -3.15
C LEU A 104 2.11 0.39 -3.34
N GLU A 105 2.20 -0.36 -4.44
CA GLU A 105 1.35 -1.52 -4.73
C GLU A 105 1.29 -2.54 -3.60
N ALA A 106 2.43 -3.00 -3.09
CA ALA A 106 2.54 -4.01 -2.05
C ALA A 106 2.09 -3.53 -0.65
N SER A 107 2.20 -2.23 -0.35
CA SER A 107 1.94 -1.71 1.01
C SER A 107 0.46 -1.54 1.37
N LEU A 108 -0.50 -1.88 0.50
CA LEU A 108 -1.91 -1.83 0.88
C LEU A 108 -2.25 -3.01 1.81
N PRO A 109 -2.58 -2.77 3.09
CA PRO A 109 -3.15 -3.82 3.91
C PRO A 109 -4.47 -4.26 3.27
N SER A 110 -4.51 -5.48 2.76
CA SER A 110 -5.75 -6.06 2.23
C SER A 110 -6.67 -6.37 3.42
N ARG A 111 -7.84 -5.70 3.44
CA ARG A 111 -8.98 -6.11 4.27
C ARG A 111 -9.66 -7.37 3.75
N VAL A 112 -9.32 -7.80 2.55
CA VAL A 112 -9.84 -9.02 1.93
C VAL A 112 -8.84 -10.14 2.15
N ILE A 113 -9.29 -11.17 2.84
CA ILE A 113 -8.53 -12.40 3.03
C ILE A 113 -9.07 -13.39 2.01
N ALA A 114 -8.21 -13.85 1.09
CA ALA A 114 -8.57 -14.93 0.19
C ALA A 114 -8.67 -16.22 1.01
N LEU A 115 -9.83 -16.86 0.94
CA LEU A 115 -10.07 -18.15 1.57
C LEU A 115 -9.96 -19.23 0.50
N GLU A 116 -8.99 -20.12 0.65
CA GLU A 116 -8.88 -21.28 -0.24
C GLU A 116 -10.02 -22.27 0.04
N LEU A 117 -10.78 -22.57 -1.02
CA LEU A 117 -11.88 -23.53 -0.98
C LEU A 117 -11.36 -24.91 -1.39
N GLY A 118 -11.23 -25.82 -0.42
CA GLY A 118 -10.99 -27.24 -0.68
C GLY A 118 -12.25 -27.93 -1.19
N SER A 119 -12.15 -28.62 -2.33
CA SER A 119 -13.25 -29.44 -2.85
C SER A 119 -13.38 -30.74 -2.05
N LEU A 120 -14.60 -31.04 -1.62
CA LEU A 120 -14.96 -32.26 -0.92
C LEU A 120 -15.86 -33.15 -1.79
N PRO A 121 -15.90 -34.48 -1.53
CA PRO A 121 -16.82 -35.37 -2.22
C PRO A 121 -18.29 -34.94 -2.08
N GLY A 122 -19.02 -35.02 -3.20
CA GLY A 122 -20.44 -34.70 -3.28
C GLY A 122 -20.76 -33.21 -3.48
N ASN A 123 -20.05 -32.51 -4.39
CA ASN A 123 -20.27 -31.10 -4.73
C ASN A 123 -20.27 -30.16 -3.52
N ARG A 124 -19.35 -30.38 -2.58
CA ARG A 124 -19.18 -29.54 -1.40
C ARG A 124 -17.84 -28.85 -1.46
N TRP A 125 -17.79 -27.63 -0.96
CA TRP A 125 -16.55 -26.88 -0.78
C TRP A 125 -16.43 -26.44 0.67
N LYS A 126 -15.22 -26.45 1.20
CA LYS A 126 -14.91 -26.03 2.57
C LYS A 126 -13.73 -25.06 2.55
N ALA A 127 -13.85 -23.96 3.28
CA ALA A 127 -12.74 -23.08 3.61
C ALA A 127 -12.58 -23.05 5.13
N ASP A 128 -11.33 -23.09 5.60
CA ASP A 128 -11.04 -23.03 7.02
C ASP A 128 -10.67 -21.60 7.45
N LEU A 129 -11.43 -21.05 8.41
CA LEU A 129 -11.27 -19.68 8.92
C LEU A 129 -10.28 -19.67 10.08
N HIS A 130 -8.98 -19.68 9.77
CA HIS A 130 -7.91 -19.65 10.77
C HIS A 130 -7.56 -18.23 11.22
N ASP A 131 -7.82 -17.22 10.38
CA ASP A 131 -7.43 -15.84 10.66
C ASP A 131 -8.35 -15.23 11.74
N PRO A 132 -7.80 -14.75 12.88
CA PRO A 132 -8.60 -14.15 13.94
C PRO A 132 -9.39 -12.92 13.46
N ARG A 133 -8.95 -12.24 12.39
CA ARG A 133 -9.66 -11.10 11.79
C ARG A 133 -11.04 -11.46 11.22
N LEU A 134 -11.29 -12.75 10.94
CA LEU A 134 -12.56 -13.23 10.39
C LEU A 134 -13.62 -13.53 11.45
N ARG A 135 -13.30 -13.39 12.75
CA ARG A 135 -14.16 -13.82 13.86
C ARG A 135 -15.03 -12.71 14.45
N GLU A 136 -14.66 -11.45 14.29
CA GLU A 136 -15.29 -10.35 15.05
C GLU A 136 -16.33 -9.55 14.27
N GLU A 137 -16.30 -9.51 12.93
CA GLU A 137 -17.35 -8.94 12.04
C GLU A 137 -16.78 -8.95 10.60
N ALA A 138 -17.01 -10.01 9.83
CA ALA A 138 -16.49 -10.13 8.45
C ALA A 138 -17.61 -10.39 7.45
N ASP A 139 -17.63 -9.60 6.37
CA ASP A 139 -18.50 -9.84 5.22
C ASP A 139 -17.87 -10.89 4.29
N PHE A 140 -18.65 -11.93 3.97
CA PHE A 140 -18.21 -13.00 3.08
C PHE A 140 -18.73 -12.76 1.67
N TYR A 141 -17.83 -12.79 0.70
CA TYR A 141 -18.15 -12.68 -0.73
C TYR A 141 -17.73 -13.98 -1.43
N LEU A 142 -18.64 -14.57 -2.21
CA LEU A 142 -18.37 -15.76 -3.01
C LEU A 142 -18.34 -15.40 -4.50
N SER A 143 -17.17 -15.57 -5.13
CA SER A 143 -17.03 -15.45 -6.58
C SER A 143 -17.29 -16.82 -7.21
N VAL A 144 -18.33 -16.92 -8.02
CA VAL A 144 -18.71 -18.15 -8.73
C VAL A 144 -18.46 -17.95 -10.22
N ARG A 145 -17.72 -18.87 -10.84
CA ARG A 145 -17.67 -19.02 -12.30
C ARG A 145 -18.41 -20.30 -12.68
N SER A 146 -19.39 -20.17 -13.56
CA SER A 146 -20.14 -21.29 -14.11
C SER A 146 -20.16 -21.18 -15.63
N SER A 147 -20.22 -22.32 -16.31
CA SER A 147 -20.49 -22.39 -17.76
C SER A 147 -21.98 -22.24 -18.08
N LEU A 148 -22.83 -22.26 -17.05
CA LEU A 148 -24.25 -21.91 -17.17
C LEU A 148 -24.40 -20.37 -17.18
N PRO A 149 -25.19 -19.81 -18.11
CA PRO A 149 -25.48 -18.38 -18.16
C PRO A 149 -26.28 -17.88 -16.95
#